data_AF-A0A7C5KHG9-F1
#
_entry.id   AF-A0A7C5KHG9-F1
#
_cell.length_a   1.000
_cell.length_b   1.000
_cell.length_c   1.000
_cell.angle_alpha   90.00
_cell.angle_beta   90.00
_cell.angle_gamma   90.00
#
_symmetry.space_group_name_H-M   'P 1'
#
loop_
_entity.id
_entity.type
_entity.pdbx_description
1 polymer ?
#
loop_
_entity_poly.entity_id
_entity_poly.type
_entity_poly.pdbx_seq_one_letter_code
_entity_poly.pdbx_strand_id
1 'polypeptide(L)'
;MDEEYSRTAERMRQLAIENYGCAGFDSVADGENEISISYWESLDQIRAWKKDAEHLAAQALGKSRWYRWYKVQVVEVLREYQENCQDAAAAGQQPLHSP
;
A
#
# COMPACT_ATOMS: atom_id res chain seq x y z
N MET A 1 -2.70 -1.44 -16.52
CA MET A 1 -2.64 -0.18 -15.75
C MET A 1 -2.08 0.91 -16.65
N ASP A 2 -2.64 2.12 -16.58
CA ASP A 2 -2.17 3.31 -17.31
C ASP A 2 -0.78 3.74 -16.79
N GLU A 3 0.19 4.01 -17.67
CA GLU A 3 1.57 4.39 -17.28
C GLU A 3 1.63 5.70 -16.49
N GLU A 4 0.75 6.66 -16.80
CA GLU A 4 0.69 7.94 -16.11
C GLU A 4 0.15 7.76 -14.69
N TYR A 5 -0.81 6.85 -14.53
CA TYR A 5 -1.31 6.45 -13.23
C TYR A 5 -0.19 5.85 -12.38
N SER A 6 0.52 4.84 -12.91
CA SER A 6 1.61 4.17 -12.19
C SER A 6 2.73 5.15 -11.79
N ARG A 7 3.12 6.06 -12.69
CA ARG A 7 4.11 7.11 -12.38
C ARG A 7 3.63 8.06 -11.29
N THR A 8 2.35 8.45 -11.32
CA THR A 8 1.76 9.33 -10.32
C THR A 8 1.71 8.64 -8.96
N ALA A 9 1.25 7.38 -8.91
CA ALA A 9 1.20 6.58 -7.70
C ALA A 9 2.59 6.40 -7.07
N GLU A 10 3.61 6.12 -7.89
CA GLU A 10 4.99 6.00 -7.42
C GLU A 10 5.51 7.32 -6.84
N ARG A 11 5.25 8.45 -7.50
CA ARG A 11 5.61 9.78 -6.99
C ARG A 11 4.95 10.07 -5.64
N MET A 12 3.68 9.71 -5.47
CA MET A 12 2.97 9.91 -4.20
C MET A 12 3.57 9.05 -3.08
N ARG A 13 3.92 7.81 -3.39
CA ARG A 13 4.58 6.90 -2.43
C ARG A 13 5.93 7.46 -1.99
N GLN A 14 6.75 7.89 -2.94
CA GLN A 14 8.06 8.47 -2.65
C GLN A 14 7.95 9.70 -1.74
N LEU A 15 7.05 10.64 -2.09
CA LEU A 15 6.82 11.84 -1.28
C LEU A 15 6.38 11.51 0.14
N ALA A 16 5.42 10.61 0.29
CA ALA A 16 4.89 10.20 1.58
C ALA A 16 5.99 9.65 2.50
N ILE A 17 6.88 8.82 1.95
CA ILE A 17 8.00 8.22 2.69
C ILE A 17 9.08 9.27 3.01
N GLU A 18 9.57 9.98 2.00
CA GLU A 18 10.74 10.85 2.14
C GLU A 18 10.45 12.11 2.98
N ASN A 19 9.26 12.71 2.81
CA ASN A 19 8.99 14.05 3.33
C ASN A 19 7.98 14.08 4.49
N TYR A 20 7.17 13.04 4.65
CA TYR A 20 6.06 13.04 5.61
C TYR A 20 6.14 11.93 6.67
N GLY A 21 7.15 11.06 6.60
CA GLY A 21 7.38 10.02 7.61
C GLY A 21 6.42 8.84 7.50
N CYS A 22 5.98 8.50 6.29
CA CYS A 22 5.28 7.24 6.03
C CYS A 22 6.24 6.08 6.31
N ALA A 23 5.86 5.17 7.21
CA ALA A 23 6.68 4.05 7.66
C ALA A 23 6.69 2.88 6.66
N GLY A 24 5.67 2.77 5.80
CA GLY A 24 5.54 1.69 4.84
C GLY A 24 4.34 1.86 3.92
N PHE A 25 4.31 1.10 2.84
CA PHE A 25 3.24 1.16 1.85
C PHE A 25 3.02 -0.18 1.18
N ASP A 26 1.79 -0.69 1.27
CA ASP A 26 1.34 -1.89 0.55
C ASP A 26 0.37 -1.49 -0.56
N SER A 27 0.46 -2.13 -1.72
CA SER A 27 -0.57 -2.01 -2.76
C SER A 27 -0.87 -3.36 -3.38
N VAL A 28 -2.15 -3.65 -3.56
CA VAL A 28 -2.63 -4.85 -4.25
C VAL A 28 -3.69 -4.43 -5.25
N ALA A 29 -3.54 -4.91 -6.49
CA ALA A 29 -4.51 -4.71 -7.55
C ALA A 29 -5.20 -6.04 -7.90
N ASP A 30 -6.52 -5.99 -8.09
CA ASP A 30 -7.35 -7.07 -8.58
C ASP A 30 -8.23 -6.56 -9.74
N GLY A 31 -7.76 -6.83 -10.96
CA GLY A 31 -8.35 -6.29 -12.19
C GLY A 31 -8.31 -4.77 -12.22
N GLU A 32 -9.48 -4.14 -12.20
CA GLU A 32 -9.66 -2.67 -12.18
C GLU A 32 -9.71 -2.09 -10.75
N ASN A 33 -9.72 -2.94 -9.72
CA ASN A 33 -9.75 -2.50 -8.34
C ASN A 33 -8.33 -2.46 -7.77
N GLU A 34 -8.05 -1.45 -6.95
CA GLU A 34 -6.78 -1.34 -6.23
C GLU A 34 -7.04 -0.93 -4.78
N ILE A 35 -6.26 -1.52 -3.87
CA ILE A 35 -6.20 -1.11 -2.47
C ILE A 35 -4.75 -0.74 -2.19
N SER A 36 -4.58 0.47 -1.65
CA SER A 36 -3.30 0.96 -1.15
C SER A 36 -3.40 1.29 0.33
N ILE A 37 -2.46 0.77 1.12
CA ILE A 37 -2.36 0.99 2.56
C ILE A 37 -1.03 1.70 2.83
N SER A 38 -1.10 2.80 3.57
CA SER A 38 0.08 3.53 4.04
C SER A 38 0.10 3.52 5.56
N TYR A 39 1.27 3.24 6.14
CA TYR A 39 1.47 3.13 7.58
C TYR A 39 2.14 4.39 8.12
N TRP A 40 1.63 4.89 9.24
CA TRP A 40 2.05 6.17 9.82
C TRP A 40 2.12 6.05 11.33
N GLU A 41 3.08 6.72 11.95
CA GLU A 41 3.25 6.71 13.40
C GLU A 41 2.27 7.65 14.11
N SER A 42 1.77 8.67 13.41
CA SER A 42 0.86 9.66 14.01
C SER A 42 -0.18 10.21 13.04
N LEU A 43 -1.32 10.64 13.61
CA LEU A 43 -2.35 11.36 12.86
C LEU A 43 -1.85 12.71 12.31
N ASP A 44 -0.85 13.32 12.94
CA ASP A 44 -0.30 14.60 12.48
C ASP A 44 0.52 14.46 11.20
N GLN A 45 1.27 13.37 11.05
CA GLN A 45 1.93 13.03 9.77
C GLN A 45 0.90 12.83 8.66
N ILE A 46 -0.19 12.08 8.92
CA ILE A 46 -1.29 11.89 7.95
C ILE A 46 -1.93 13.23 7.58
N ARG A 47 -2.14 14.13 8.56
CA ARG A 47 -2.71 15.47 8.31
C ARG A 47 -1.77 16.34 7.49
N ALA A 48 -0.46 16.26 7.72
CA ALA A 48 0.54 16.97 6.93
C ALA A 48 0.55 16.45 5.48
N TRP A 49 0.61 15.13 5.31
CA TRP A 49 0.55 14.48 3.99
C TRP A 49 -0.72 14.82 3.21
N LYS A 50 -1.88 14.86 3.88
CA LYS A 50 -3.15 15.24 3.24
C LYS A 50 -3.16 16.67 2.70
N LYS A 51 -2.30 17.55 3.20
CA LYS A 51 -2.19 18.95 2.76
C LYS A 51 -1.13 19.17 1.68
N ASP A 52 -0.38 18.13 1.31
CA ASP A 52 0.63 18.23 0.27
C ASP A 52 0.01 18.65 -1.08
N ALA A 53 0.63 19.60 -1.75
CA ALA A 53 0.08 20.19 -2.98
C ALA A 53 0.10 19.19 -4.15
N GLU A 54 1.15 18.37 -4.29
CA GLU A 54 1.24 17.35 -5.33
C GLU A 54 0.21 16.24 -5.08
N HIS A 55 0.02 15.86 -3.81
CA HIS A 55 -1.01 14.89 -3.42
C HIS A 55 -2.43 15.38 -3.70
N LEU A 56 -2.74 16.64 -3.40
CA LEU A 56 -4.03 17.23 -3.73
C LEU A 56 -4.28 17.26 -5.25
N ALA A 57 -3.25 17.57 -6.04
CA ALA A 57 -3.33 17.54 -7.50
C ALA A 57 -3.55 16.12 -8.04
N ALA A 58 -2.82 15.13 -7.51
CA ALA A 58 -2.98 13.72 -7.88
C ALA A 58 -4.39 13.20 -7.55
N GLN A 59 -4.96 13.57 -6.39
CA GLN A 59 -6.35 13.22 -6.05
C GLN A 59 -7.37 13.85 -7.00
N ALA A 60 -7.15 15.11 -7.41
CA ALA A 60 -8.03 15.77 -8.37
C ALA A 60 -7.97 15.09 -9.74
N LEU A 61 -6.77 14.73 -10.20
CA LEU A 61 -6.57 14.00 -11.46
C LEU A 61 -7.18 12.59 -11.40
N GLY A 62 -7.01 11.88 -10.29
CA GLY A 62 -7.61 10.55 -10.11
C GLY A 62 -9.14 10.59 -10.20
N LYS A 63 -9.78 11.60 -9.59
CA LYS A 63 -11.24 11.81 -9.68
C LYS A 63 -11.73 12.12 -11.08
N SER A 64 -10.94 12.83 -11.89
CA SER A 64 -11.37 13.22 -13.23
C SER A 64 -11.10 12.15 -14.28
N ARG A 65 -10.13 11.25 -14.04
CA ARG A 65 -9.61 10.36 -15.08
C ARG A 65 -9.58 8.87 -14.73
N TRP A 66 -9.17 8.50 -13.52
CA TRP A 66 -8.81 7.10 -13.23
C TRP A 66 -9.87 6.34 -12.44
N TYR A 67 -10.65 7.02 -11.59
CA TYR A 67 -11.58 6.33 -10.70
C TYR A 67 -13.00 6.86 -10.80
N ARG A 68 -13.96 5.94 -10.94
CA ARG A 68 -15.38 6.25 -10.80
C ARG A 68 -15.77 6.53 -9.35
N TRP A 69 -15.08 5.88 -8.40
CA TRP A 69 -15.31 6.01 -6.96
C TRP A 69 -14.08 5.55 -6.18
N TYR A 70 -13.89 6.11 -4.98
CA TYR A 70 -12.88 5.65 -4.03
C TYR A 70 -13.33 5.91 -2.58
N LYS A 71 -12.70 5.23 -1.62
CA LYS A 71 -12.91 5.42 -0.17
C LYS A 71 -11.56 5.46 0.53
N VAL A 72 -11.40 6.40 1.46
CA VAL A 72 -10.23 6.48 2.33
C VAL A 72 -10.68 6.26 3.77
N GLN A 73 -9.96 5.40 4.48
CA GLN A 73 -10.17 5.15 5.91
C GLN A 73 -8.84 5.35 6.63
N VAL A 74 -8.89 5.98 7.80
CA VAL A 74 -7.75 6.06 8.71
C VAL A 74 -8.09 5.14 9.87
N VAL A 75 -7.24 4.14 10.09
CA VAL A 75 -7.45 3.07 11.06
C VAL A 75 -6.25 2.95 11.99
N GLU A 76 -6.48 2.44 13.19
CA GLU A 76 -5.43 2.08 14.14
C GLU A 76 -5.11 0.59 14.00
N VAL A 77 -3.83 0.25 13.85
CA VAL A 77 -3.38 -1.13 13.87
C VAL A 77 -3.28 -1.55 15.34
N LEU A 78 -4.21 -2.39 15.77
CA LEU A 78 -4.26 -2.86 17.16
C LEU A 78 -3.26 -3.99 17.44
N ARG A 79 -2.98 -4.81 16.43
CA ARG A 79 -2.04 -5.94 16.47
C ARG A 79 -1.53 -6.21 15.06
N GLU A 80 -0.26 -6.58 14.94
CA GLU A 80 0.36 -7.04 13.71
C GLU A 80 1.13 -8.33 13.99
N TYR A 81 1.07 -9.28 13.05
CA TYR A 81 1.80 -10.54 13.09
C TYR A 81 2.47 -10.74 11.73
N GLN A 82 3.73 -11.14 11.73
CA GLN A 82 4.47 -11.47 10.51
C GLN A 82 5.07 -12.87 10.70
N GLU A 83 4.75 -13.79 9.79
CA GLU A 83 5.40 -15.10 9.74
C GLU A 83 6.45 -15.08 8.62
N ASN A 84 7.71 -15.23 8.99
CA ASN A 84 8.78 -15.40 8.02
C ASN A 84 8.66 -16.80 7.42
N CYS A 85 8.01 -16.92 6.27
CA CYS A 85 8.07 -18.14 5.48
C CYS A 85 9.44 -18.21 4.78
N GLN A 86 10.49 -18.55 5.52
CA GLN A 86 11.81 -18.85 4.96
C GLN A 86 12.20 -20.33 4.99
N ASP A 87 11.38 -21.22 5.56
CA ASP A 87 11.79 -22.62 5.77
C ASP A 87 10.82 -23.69 5.21
N ALA A 88 10.01 -23.38 4.19
CA ALA A 88 9.13 -24.39 3.57
C ALA A 88 9.80 -25.22 2.44
N ALA A 89 11.02 -24.85 1.99
CA ALA A 89 11.70 -25.52 0.88
C ALA A 89 12.75 -26.57 1.29
N ALA A 90 12.89 -26.87 2.58
CA ALA A 90 13.94 -27.76 3.10
C ALA A 90 13.43 -28.97 3.92
N ALA A 91 12.15 -29.36 3.79
CA ALA A 91 11.65 -30.62 4.34
C ALA A 91 11.48 -31.65 3.21
N GLY A 92 12.43 -32.58 3.13
CA GLY A 92 12.58 -33.55 2.05
C GLY A 92 11.43 -34.54 1.92
N GLN A 93 11.34 -35.13 0.72
CA GLN A 93 10.63 -36.37 0.48
C GLN A 93 10.99 -37.43 1.52
N GLN A 94 9.99 -37.94 2.24
CA GLN A 94 9.96 -39.33 2.68
C GLN A 94 8.62 -39.93 2.25
N PRO A 95 8.62 -41.00 1.42
CA PRO A 95 7.39 -41.71 1.09
C PRO A 95 6.88 -42.48 2.32
N LEU A 96 5.58 -42.34 2.57
CA LEU A 96 4.85 -43.05 3.61
C LEU A 96 4.77 -44.55 3.24
N HIS A 97 5.44 -45.40 4.01
CA HIS A 97 5.20 -46.85 4.08
C HIS A 97 5.00 -47.16 5.57
N SER A 98 3.84 -47.66 6.02
CA SER A 98 3.40 -49.08 6.07
C SER A 98 2.36 -49.17 7.23
N PRO A 99 1.74 -50.32 7.56
CA PRO A 99 1.61 -51.61 6.86
C PRO A 99 0.17 -51.94 6.40
#